data_AF-A0ABD0RS60-F1
#
_entry.id   AF-A0ABD0RS60-F1
#
_cell.length_a   1.000
_cell.length_b   1.000
_cell.length_c   1.000
_cell.angle_alpha   90.00
_cell.angle_beta   90.00
_cell.angle_gamma   90.00
#
_symmetry.space_group_name_H-M   'P 1'
#
loop_
_entity.id
_entity.type
_entity.pdbx_description
1 polymer ?
#
loop_
_entity_poly.entity_id
_entity_poly.type
_entity_poly.pdbx_seq_one_letter_code
_entity_poly.pdbx_strand_id
1 'polypeptide(L)'
;MLGKRDSEVAVIFEDSETTASLMDGQEYQAGKFALQLRLECFKTILGAFDDPTIDVRDPISNGFYKDVWMSVSGRNATIYEK
;
A
#
# COMPACT_ATOMS: atom_id res chain seq x y z
N MET A 1 -1.17 22.86 -0.41
CA MET A 1 -2.14 22.88 -1.54
C MET A 1 -2.94 24.20 -1.63
N LEU A 2 -2.40 25.36 -1.24
CA LEU A 2 -3.15 26.64 -1.27
C LEU A 2 -2.96 27.45 -2.56
N GLY A 3 -2.02 27.05 -3.42
CA GLY A 3 -1.70 27.72 -4.71
C GLY A 3 -1.12 29.14 -4.61
N LYS A 4 -1.12 29.76 -3.42
CA LYS A 4 -0.60 31.11 -3.14
C LYS A 4 0.75 31.11 -2.41
N ARG A 5 1.39 29.95 -2.31
CA ARG A 5 2.69 29.77 -1.65
C ARG A 5 3.67 29.31 -2.72
N ASP A 6 4.29 28.16 -2.52
CA ASP A 6 5.25 27.60 -3.45
C ASP A 6 4.55 27.08 -4.71
N SER A 7 5.27 27.16 -5.83
CA SER A 7 4.85 26.58 -7.10
C SER A 7 5.01 25.07 -7.05
N GLU A 8 3.91 24.35 -7.25
CA GLU A 8 3.85 22.89 -7.27
C GLU A 8 3.25 22.41 -8.59
N VAL A 9 3.63 21.21 -9.03
CA VAL A 9 3.04 20.55 -10.20
C VAL A 9 2.67 19.13 -9.82
N ALA A 10 1.50 18.68 -10.30
CA ALA A 10 1.02 17.33 -10.10
C ALA A 10 0.40 16.79 -11.40
N VAL A 11 0.39 15.46 -11.51
CA VAL A 11 -0.31 14.72 -12.57
C VAL A 11 -1.31 13.78 -11.92
N ILE A 12 -2.47 13.64 -12.55
CA ILE A 12 -3.49 12.65 -12.18
C ILE A 12 -3.39 11.52 -13.20
N PHE A 13 -3.29 10.30 -12.70
CA PHE A 13 -3.33 9.09 -13.50
C PHE A 13 -4.52 8.24 -13.07
N GLU A 14 -5.40 7.94 -14.02
CA GLU A 14 -6.55 7.06 -13.83
C GLU A 14 -6.38 5.87 -14.76
N ASP A 15 -6.35 4.67 -14.19
CA ASP A 15 -6.18 3.44 -14.97
C ASP A 15 -7.40 3.19 -15.87
N SER A 16 -7.15 3.00 -17.17
CA SER A 16 -8.14 2.51 -18.13
C SER A 16 -8.13 0.98 -18.26
N GLU A 17 -7.02 0.34 -17.88
CA GLU A 17 -6.85 -1.11 -17.90
C GLU A 17 -6.84 -1.68 -16.49
N THR A 18 -7.57 -2.76 -16.28
CA THR A 18 -7.64 -3.44 -14.99
C THR A 18 -6.98 -4.82 -15.03
N THR A 19 -6.69 -5.34 -13.84
CA THR A 19 -6.25 -6.71 -13.61
C THR A 19 -6.96 -7.28 -12.38
N ALA A 20 -7.07 -8.61 -12.31
CA ALA A 20 -7.67 -9.29 -11.17
C ALA A 20 -6.89 -9.02 -9.88
N SER A 21 -7.61 -8.74 -8.81
CA SER A 21 -7.10 -8.35 -7.50
C SER A 21 -8.11 -8.70 -6.40
N LEU A 22 -7.84 -8.27 -5.17
CA LEU A 22 -8.66 -8.49 -4.00
C LEU A 22 -8.92 -7.19 -3.24
N MET A 23 -10.14 -7.04 -2.72
CA MET A 23 -10.55 -5.92 -1.89
C MET A 23 -11.53 -6.43 -0.83
N ASP A 24 -11.06 -6.52 0.42
CA ASP A 24 -11.80 -7.13 1.55
C ASP A 24 -12.30 -8.57 1.30
N GLY A 25 -11.39 -9.39 0.77
CA GLY A 25 -11.64 -10.79 0.43
C GLY A 25 -12.51 -10.99 -0.82
N GLN A 26 -13.02 -9.92 -1.42
CA GLN A 26 -13.82 -9.98 -2.65
C GLN A 26 -12.95 -9.86 -3.89
N GLU A 27 -13.33 -10.57 -4.95
CA GLU A 27 -12.73 -10.39 -6.28
C GLU A 27 -12.92 -8.94 -6.73
N TYR A 28 -11.83 -8.31 -7.17
CA TYR A 28 -11.82 -6.91 -7.56
C TYR A 28 -10.98 -6.69 -8.81
N GLN A 29 -11.41 -5.75 -9.66
CA GLN A 29 -10.64 -5.34 -10.84
C GLN A 29 -9.88 -4.05 -10.50
N ALA A 30 -8.59 -4.19 -10.19
CA ALA A 30 -7.75 -3.06 -9.83
C ALA A 30 -7.06 -2.48 -11.06
N GLY A 31 -6.90 -1.15 -11.09
CA GLY A 31 -6.10 -0.47 -12.10
C GLY A 31 -4.65 -0.97 -12.08
N LYS A 32 -4.09 -1.28 -13.25
CA LYS A 32 -2.76 -1.89 -13.36
C LYS A 32 -1.65 -1.03 -12.76
N PHE A 33 -1.62 0.26 -13.12
CA PHE A 33 -0.60 1.19 -12.66
C PHE A 33 -0.73 1.45 -11.15
N ALA A 34 -1.92 1.82 -10.69
CA ALA A 34 -2.16 2.12 -9.29
C ALA A 34 -1.90 0.90 -8.38
N LEU A 35 -2.31 -0.30 -8.80
CA LEU A 35 -2.03 -1.54 -8.08
C LEU A 35 -0.53 -1.80 -7.97
N GLN A 36 0.20 -1.72 -9.09
CA GLN A 36 1.63 -1.99 -9.09
C GLN A 36 2.39 -1.00 -8.20
N LEU A 37 2.09 0.29 -8.32
CA LEU A 37 2.70 1.33 -7.47
C LEU A 37 2.45 1.04 -5.99
N ARG A 38 1.19 0.73 -5.61
CA ARG A 38 0.84 0.40 -4.22
C ARG A 38 1.59 -0.85 -3.72
N LEU A 39 1.65 -1.91 -4.54
CA LEU A 39 2.34 -3.15 -4.18
C LEU A 39 3.83 -2.91 -3.96
N GLU A 40 4.49 -2.14 -4.81
CA GLU A 40 5.89 -1.75 -4.64
C GLU A 40 6.08 -1.00 -3.32
N CYS A 41 5.28 0.04 -3.06
CA CYS A 41 5.34 0.79 -1.81
C CYS A 41 5.17 -0.12 -0.58
N PHE A 42 4.14 -0.97 -0.58
CA PHE A 42 3.86 -1.85 0.56
C PHE A 42 4.96 -2.88 0.78
N LYS A 43 5.48 -3.49 -0.30
CA LYS A 43 6.59 -4.45 -0.18
C LYS A 43 7.85 -3.79 0.35
N THR A 44 8.17 -2.58 -0.11
CA THR A 44 9.34 -1.83 0.37
C THR A 44 9.21 -1.49 1.86
N ILE A 45 8.11 -0.87 2.27
CA ILE A 45 8.00 -0.35 3.65
C ILE A 45 7.73 -1.43 4.70
N LEU A 46 7.13 -2.56 4.29
CA LEU A 46 6.82 -3.67 5.20
C LEU A 46 7.90 -4.78 5.16
N GLY A 47 8.87 -4.69 4.26
CA GLY A 47 9.91 -5.73 4.09
C GLY A 47 9.42 -6.98 3.37
N ALA A 48 8.29 -6.93 2.66
CA ALA A 48 7.69 -8.10 2.00
C ALA A 48 8.44 -8.54 0.72
N PHE A 49 9.50 -7.83 0.32
CA PHE A 49 10.46 -8.37 -0.67
C PHE A 49 11.33 -9.48 -0.09
N ASP A 50 11.68 -9.36 1.19
CA ASP A 50 12.55 -10.30 1.89
C ASP A 50 11.76 -11.34 2.69
N ASP A 51 10.51 -11.02 3.05
CA ASP A 51 9.60 -11.90 3.78
C ASP A 51 8.33 -12.22 2.97
N PRO A 52 8.25 -13.41 2.32
CA PRO A 52 7.10 -13.80 1.52
C PRO A 52 5.87 -14.15 2.36
N THR A 53 5.97 -14.21 3.69
CA THR A 53 4.81 -14.44 4.58
C THR A 53 3.95 -13.18 4.73
N ILE A 54 4.48 -12.01 4.36
CA ILE A 54 3.77 -10.74 4.42
C ILE A 54 2.92 -10.58 3.15
N ASP A 55 1.64 -10.92 3.25
CA ASP A 55 0.69 -10.73 2.16
C ASP A 55 0.18 -9.28 2.11
N VAL A 56 0.44 -8.62 0.97
CA VAL A 56 0.06 -7.22 0.71
C VAL A 56 -0.97 -7.09 -0.41
N ARG A 57 -1.54 -8.21 -0.90
CA ARG A 57 -2.43 -8.23 -2.06
C ARG A 57 -3.76 -7.53 -1.78
N ASP A 58 -4.36 -7.77 -0.63
CA ASP A 58 -5.60 -7.14 -0.20
C ASP A 58 -5.33 -5.99 0.79
N PRO A 59 -5.43 -4.73 0.34
CA PRO A 59 -5.01 -3.58 1.13
C PRO A 59 -5.98 -3.20 2.25
N ILE A 60 -7.19 -3.78 2.31
CA ILE A 60 -8.22 -3.35 3.28
C ILE A 60 -8.77 -4.50 4.13
N SER A 61 -8.38 -5.75 3.87
CA SER A 61 -8.73 -6.87 4.73
C SER A 61 -8.31 -6.62 6.18
N ASN A 62 -9.11 -7.13 7.13
CA ASN A 62 -8.79 -7.06 8.55
C ASN A 62 -7.41 -7.68 8.88
N GLY A 63 -7.04 -8.77 8.20
CA GLY A 63 -5.75 -9.43 8.38
C GLY A 63 -4.59 -8.53 7.95
N PHE A 64 -4.68 -7.89 6.79
CA PHE A 64 -3.67 -6.94 6.36
C PHE A 64 -3.57 -5.74 7.32
N TYR A 65 -4.70 -5.11 7.67
CA TYR A 65 -4.67 -3.91 8.50
C TYR A 65 -4.13 -4.17 9.92
N LYS A 66 -4.63 -5.20 10.60
CA LYS A 66 -4.28 -5.46 12.01
C LYS A 66 -2.98 -6.24 12.13
N ASP A 67 -2.85 -7.34 11.40
CA ASP A 67 -1.79 -8.33 11.64
C ASP A 67 -0.51 -7.98 10.87
N VAL A 68 -0.62 -7.21 9.78
CA VAL A 68 0.54 -6.74 9.01
C VAL A 68 0.83 -5.27 9.32
N TRP A 69 -0.04 -4.34 8.89
CA TRP A 69 0.25 -2.91 8.91
C TRP A 69 0.48 -2.38 10.33
N MET A 70 -0.49 -2.55 11.22
CA MET A 70 -0.39 -2.06 12.60
C MET A 70 0.68 -2.79 13.40
N SER A 71 0.80 -4.12 13.23
CA SER A 71 1.79 -4.94 13.91
C SER A 71 3.22 -4.56 13.56
N VAL A 72 3.55 -4.47 12.26
CA VAL A 72 4.90 -4.11 11.80
C VAL A 72 5.24 -2.69 12.23
N SER A 73 4.31 -1.74 12.08
CA SER A 73 4.51 -0.34 12.50
C SER A 73 4.79 -0.23 14.00
N GLY A 74 3.95 -0.85 14.84
CA GLY A 74 4.10 -0.80 16.30
C GLY A 74 5.38 -1.49 16.79
N ARG A 75 5.73 -2.63 16.19
CA ARG A 75 6.99 -3.33 16.49
C ARG A 75 8.20 -2.46 16.16
N ASN A 76 8.23 -1.88 14.96
CA ASN A 76 9.36 -1.06 14.53
C ASN A 76 9.50 0.18 15.41
N ALA A 77 8.39 0.88 15.72
CA ALA A 77 8.41 2.02 16.63
C ALA A 77 8.99 1.65 18.01
N THR A 78 8.53 0.54 18.59
CA THR A 78 9.01 0.04 19.90
C THR A 78 10.50 -0.32 19.88
N ILE A 79 11.02 -0.82 18.76
CA ILE A 79 12.44 -1.17 18.62
C ILE A 79 13.30 0.08 18.58
N TYR A 80 12.90 1.11 17.81
CA TYR A 80 13.69 2.32 17.61
C TYR A 80 13.52 3.38 18.71
N GLU A 81 12.45 3.31 19.50
CA GLU A 81 12.27 4.18 20.67
C GLU A 81 13.16 3.76 21.85
N LYS A 82 13.60 2.49 21.88
CA LYS A 82 14.56 1.97 22.86
C LYS A 82 16.00 2.29 22.47
#